data_AF-A0A100W7T9-F1
#
_entry.id   AF-A0A100W7T9-F1
#
_cell.length_a   1.000
_cell.length_b   1.000
_cell.length_c   1.000
_cell.angle_alpha   90.00
_cell.angle_beta   90.00
_cell.angle_gamma   90.00
#
_symmetry.space_group_name_H-M   'P 1'
#
loop_
_entity.id
_entity.type
_entity.pdbx_description
1 polymer ?
#
loop_
_entity_poly.entity_id
_entity_poly.type
_entity_poly.pdbx_seq_one_letter_code
_entity_poly.pdbx_strand_id
1 'polypeptide(L)' 'MDAVFKKNDLVRIGKNRKVYRVQVAPRPGGDGMHYLEADADHPDAAKRQPDAFRWYRADELTPVER' A
#
# COMPACT_ATOMS: atom_id res chain seq x y z
N MET A 1 15.22 5.33 8.31
CA MET A 1 13.96 5.83 8.88
C MET A 1 12.89 4.87 8.44
N ASP A 2 12.28 4.11 9.36
CA ASP A 2 11.15 3.23 9.04
C ASP A 2 10.01 4.11 8.53
N ALA A 3 9.69 4.03 7.24
CA ALA A 3 8.62 4.81 6.65
C ALA A 3 7.27 4.31 7.20
N VAL A 4 6.69 5.04 8.15
CA VAL A 4 5.36 4.72 8.69
C VAL A 4 4.31 5.32 7.77
N PHE A 5 3.65 4.49 6.97
CA PHE A 5 2.54 4.93 6.12
C PHE A 5 1.24 4.98 6.94
N LYS A 6 0.37 5.93 6.63
CA LYS A 6 -0.93 6.09 7.32
C LYS A 6 -2.04 5.43 6.52
N LYS A 7 -3.16 5.12 7.17
CA LYS A 7 -4.39 4.76 6.44
C LYS A 7 -4.74 5.89 5.45
N ASN A 8 -5.15 5.51 4.25
CA ASN A 8 -5.43 6.31 3.07
C ASN A 8 -4.22 6.87 2.32
N ASP A 9 -2.99 6.58 2.77
CA ASP A 9 -1.78 7.02 2.08
C ASP A 9 -1.63 6.26 0.74
N LEU A 10 -1.05 6.92 -0.26
CA LEU A 10 -0.84 6.36 -1.59
C LEU A 10 0.59 5.87 -1.71
N VAL A 11 0.74 4.58 -1.98
CA VAL A 11 2.03 3.91 -2.05
C VAL A 11 2.16 3.09 -3.33
N ARG A 12 3.40 2.82 -3.72
CA ARG A 12 3.76 1.89 -4.78
C ARG A 12 4.44 0.68 -4.17
N ILE A 13 4.22 -0.48 -4.76
CA ILE A 13 4.93 -1.70 -4.38
C ILE A 13 6.20 -1.77 -5.24
N GLY A 14 7.37 -1.64 -4.61
CA GLY A 14 8.68 -1.60 -5.28
C GLY A 14 8.76 -0.52 -6.37
N LYS A 15 9.33 -0.88 -7.54
CA LYS A 15 9.49 0.03 -8.71
C LYS A 15 8.26 0.06 -9.63
N ASN A 16 7.13 -0.49 -9.19
CA ASN A 16 5.96 -0.59 -10.05
C ASN A 16 5.30 0.78 -10.26
N ARG A 17 4.75 1.02 -11.45
CA ARG A 17 3.94 2.23 -11.75
C ARG A 17 2.55 2.20 -11.09
N LYS A 18 2.13 1.03 -10.60
CA LYS A 18 0.83 0.83 -9.95
C LYS A 18 0.83 1.48 -8.57
N VAL A 19 -0.18 2.31 -8.31
CA VAL A 19 -0.42 2.94 -7.02
C VAL A 19 -1.51 2.17 -6.27
N TYR A 20 -1.33 2.05 -4.97
CA TYR A 20 -2.20 1.36 -4.02
C TYR A 20 -2.49 2.28 -2.85
N ARG A 21 -3.62 2.08 -2.19
CA ARG A 21 -4.01 2.83 -1.01
C ARG A 21 -3.80 1.98 0.23
N VAL A 22 -3.17 2.54 1.25
CA VAL A 22 -3.04 1.88 2.55
C VAL A 22 -4.39 1.84 3.24
N GLN A 23 -4.91 0.66 3.56
CA GLN A 23 -6.19 0.53 4.25
C GLN A 23 -6.04 0.26 5.75
N VAL A 24 -4.95 -0.40 6.16
CA VAL A 24 -4.61 -0.64 7.57
C VAL A 24 -3.13 -0.38 7.81
N ALA A 25 -2.81 0.55 8.72
CA ALA A 25 -1.43 0.82 9.12
C ALA A 25 -1.27 1.55 10.47
N PRO A 26 -0.23 1.19 11.26
CA PRO A 26 0.37 -0.15 11.36
C PRO A 26 -0.56 -1.11 12.12
N ARG A 27 -0.43 -2.42 11.90
CA ARG A 27 -1.19 -3.43 12.66
C ARG A 27 -0.82 -3.33 14.16
N PRO A 28 -1.78 -3.09 15.08
CA PRO A 28 -1.48 -3.11 16.50
C PRO A 28 -1.01 -4.50 16.92
N GLY A 29 0.21 -4.58 17.46
CA GLY A 29 0.85 -5.83 17.87
C GLY A 29 1.49 -6.67 16.74
N GLY A 30 1.56 -6.16 15.51
CA GLY A 30 2.14 -6.89 14.37
C GLY A 30 3.16 -6.07 13.59
N ASP A 31 4.45 -6.41 13.76
CA ASP A 31 5.62 -6.26 12.86
C ASP A 31 5.67 -5.15 11.78
N GLY A 32 5.01 -4.00 11.97
CA GLY A 32 5.06 -2.88 11.02
C GLY A 32 4.48 -3.17 9.63
N MET A 33 3.61 -4.19 9.51
CA MET A 33 3.00 -4.53 8.23
C MET A 33 1.83 -3.60 7.88
N HIS A 34 1.72 -3.29 6.60
CA HIS A 34 0.72 -2.40 6.01
C HIS A 34 -0.18 -3.20 5.07
N TYR A 35 -1.49 -3.06 5.22
CA TYR A 35 -2.46 -3.69 4.34
C TYR A 35 -2.84 -2.73 3.21
N LEU A 36 -2.69 -3.17 1.98
CA LEU A 36 -2.98 -2.36 0.79
C LEU A 36 -4.29 -2.75 0.13
N GLU A 37 -5.00 -1.77 -0.39
CA GLU A 37 -6.20 -1.88 -1.22
C GLU A 37 -5.89 -1.29 -2.61
N ALA A 38 -6.47 -1.89 -3.65
CA ALA A 38 -6.47 -1.28 -4.98
C ALA A 38 -7.42 -0.07 -4.90
N ASP A 39 -6.90 1.13 -5.08
CA ASP A 39 -7.71 2.34 -5.07
C ASP A 39 -8.80 2.22 -6.16
N ALA A 40 -10.05 2.14 -5.72
CA ALA A 40 -11.20 1.80 -6.56
C ALA A 40 -11.52 2.88 -7.61
N ASP A 41 -10.90 4.06 -7.52
CA ASP A 41 -11.13 5.19 -8.42
C ASP A 41 -10.40 5.04 -9.76
N HIS A 42 -9.46 4.10 -9.90
CA HIS A 42 -8.77 3.86 -11.17
C HIS A 42 -9.42 2.72 -11.96
N PRO A 43 -9.71 2.87 -13.27
CA PRO A 43 -10.28 1.80 -14.12
C PRO A 43 -9.40 0.54 -14.25
N ASP A 44 -8.15 0.57 -13.76
CA ASP A 44 -7.25 -0.58 -13.73
C ASP A 44 -7.17 -1.23 -12.34
N ALA A 45 -7.89 -0.70 -11.34
CA ALA A 45 -7.95 -1.26 -9.99
C ALA A 45 -8.42 -2.72 -9.99
N ALA A 46 -9.40 -3.04 -10.86
CA ALA A 46 -9.87 -4.41 -11.06
C ALA A 46 -8.77 -5.37 -11.55
N LYS A 47 -7.78 -4.89 -12.30
CA LYS A 47 -6.62 -5.69 -12.76
C LYS A 47 -5.49 -5.77 -11.73
N ARG A 48 -5.58 -5.01 -10.64
CA ARG A 48 -4.59 -4.94 -9.55
C ARG A 48 -5.02 -5.76 -8.34
N GLN A 49 -6.21 -6.36 -8.36
CA GLN A 49 -6.76 -7.19 -7.29
C GLN A 49 -5.84 -8.28 -6.72
N PRO A 50 -5.01 -9.01 -7.49
CA PRO A 50 -4.15 -10.04 -6.90
C PRO A 50 -2.96 -9.48 -6.09
N ASP A 51 -2.51 -8.26 -6.41
CA ASP A 51 -1.48 -7.54 -5.65
C ASP A 51 -2.11 -6.67 -4.53
N ALA A 52 -3.37 -6.27 -4.70
CA ALA A 52 -4.15 -5.64 -3.65
C ALA A 52 -4.61 -6.69 -2.63
N PHE A 53 -5.01 -6.24 -1.44
CA PHE A 53 -5.48 -7.09 -0.35
C PHE A 53 -4.40 -7.98 0.28
N ARG A 54 -3.13 -7.57 0.17
CA ARG A 54 -1.97 -8.26 0.77
C ARG A 54 -1.24 -7.36 1.76
N TRP A 55 -0.57 -8.00 2.71
CA TRP A 55 0.30 -7.34 3.68
C TRP A 55 1.69 -7.13 3.09
N TYR A 56 2.17 -5.90 3.20
CA TYR A 56 3.50 -5.49 2.76
C TYR A 56 4.27 -4.85 3.90
N ARG A 57 5.59 -5.00 3.87
CA ARG A 57 6.47 -4.27 4.80
C ARG A 57 6.68 -2.85 4.30
N ALA A 58 7.00 -1.94 5.22
CA ALA A 58 7.31 -0.55 4.86
C ALA A 58 8.45 -0.44 3.83
N ASP A 59 9.45 -1.32 3.89
CA ASP A 59 10.59 -1.35 2.95
C ASP A 59 10.19 -1.76 1.52
N GLU A 60 9.09 -2.51 1.38
CA GLU A 60 8.54 -2.89 0.06
C GLU A 60 7.66 -1.79 -0.54
N LEU A 61 7.36 -0.75 0.24
CA LEU A 61 6.46 0.33 -0.14
C LEU A 61 7.24 1.62 -0.40
N THR A 62 6.92 2.27 -1.50
CA THR A 62 7.46 3.58 -1.85
C THR A 62 6.34 4.61 -1.78
N PRO A 63 6.50 5.73 -1.04
CA PRO A 63 5.50 6.79 -1.02
C PRO A 63 5.31 7.37 -2.42
N VAL A 64 4.05 7.64 -2.77
CA VAL A 64 3.75 8.49 -3.93
C VAL A 64 3.71 9.91 -3.42
N GLU A 65 4.80 10.66 -3.59
CA GLU A 65 4.79 12.10 -3.38
C GLU A 65 3.69 12.70 -4.27
N ARG A 66 2.84 13.53 -3.66
CA ARG A 66 1.71 14.18 -4.30
C ARG A 66 2.15 15.43 -5.05
#